data_AF-A0A7C9AXW9-F1
#
_entry.id   AF-A0A7C9AXW9-F1
#
_cell.length_a   1.000
_cell.length_b   1.000
_cell.length_c   1.000
_cell.angle_alpha   90.00
_cell.angle_beta   90.00
_cell.angle_gamma   90.00
#
_symmetry.space_group_name_H-M   'P 1'
#
loop_
_entity.id
_entity.type
_entity.pdbx_description
1 polymer ?
#
loop_
_entity_poly.entity_id
_entity_poly.type
_entity_poly.pdbx_seq_one_letter_code
_entity_poly.pdbx_strand_id
1 'polypeptide(L)'
;LFRSEELCLLAKKLAEPAMPAGEVFRPEAAIVNYFALGDTLGGHLDDMEVDWSKPIVSMSLGCKAIFLLGGKSRDDDPLAMFLRSGDAVLMSGEARECFHGVP
;
A
#
# COMPACT_ATOMS: atom_id res chain seq x y z
N LEU A 1 -9.93 17.81 -3.34
CA LEU A 1 -9.38 16.72 -4.17
C LEU A 1 -7.97 17.13 -4.56
N PHE A 2 -6.96 16.34 -4.20
CA PHE A 2 -5.55 16.64 -4.55
C PHE A 2 -5.40 16.81 -6.06
N ARG A 3 -4.56 17.75 -6.50
CA ARG A 3 -4.17 17.78 -7.90
C ARG A 3 -3.34 16.53 -8.19
N SER A 4 -3.49 15.96 -9.38
CA SER A 4 -2.74 14.77 -9.80
C SER A 4 -1.23 14.92 -9.60
N GLU A 5 -0.69 16.11 -9.86
CA GLU A 5 0.73 16.42 -9.66
C GLU A 5 1.20 16.34 -8.20
N GLU A 6 0.38 16.81 -7.26
CA GLU A 6 0.74 16.80 -5.83
C GLU A 6 0.76 15.37 -5.28
N LEU A 7 -0.21 14.55 -5.68
CA LEU A 7 -0.26 13.14 -5.33
C LEU A 7 0.95 12.39 -5.90
N CYS A 8 1.31 12.67 -7.16
CA CYS A 8 2.50 12.09 -7.77
C CYS A 8 3.79 12.48 -7.04
N LEU A 9 3.93 13.74 -6.62
CA LEU A 9 5.09 14.20 -5.86
C LEU A 9 5.17 13.55 -4.48
N LEU A 10 4.04 13.42 -3.80
CA LEU A 10 3.98 12.75 -2.50
C LEU A 10 4.33 11.26 -2.63
N ALA A 11 3.75 10.56 -3.59
CA ALA A 11 4.03 9.14 -3.84
C ALA A 11 5.52 8.91 -4.14
N LYS A 12 6.14 9.79 -4.95
CA LYS A 12 7.59 9.75 -5.22
C LYS A 12 8.42 9.84 -3.95
N LYS A 13 8.09 10.80 -3.07
CA LYS A 13 8.81 11.01 -1.82
C LYS A 13 8.63 9.84 -0.85
N LEU A 14 7.44 9.27 -0.78
CA LEU A 14 7.15 8.12 0.10
C LEU A 14 7.81 6.83 -0.41
N ALA A 15 7.94 6.66 -1.72
CA ALA A 15 8.58 5.50 -2.33
C ALA A 15 10.11 5.54 -2.30
N GLU A 16 10.72 6.72 -2.15
CA GLU A 16 12.17 6.94 -2.19
C GLU A 16 13.00 5.93 -1.38
N PRO A 17 12.63 5.55 -0.14
CA PRO A 17 13.41 4.58 0.65
C PRO A 17 13.47 3.17 0.05
N ALA A 18 12.53 2.82 -0.83
CA ALA A 18 12.45 1.52 -1.50
C ALA A 18 12.99 1.55 -2.94
N MET A 19 13.44 2.70 -3.42
CA MET A 19 13.97 2.81 -4.78
C MET A 19 15.48 2.48 -4.82
N PRO A 20 15.96 1.78 -5.86
CA PRO A 20 17.38 1.65 -6.11
C PRO A 20 18.06 3.01 -6.26
N ALA A 21 19.34 3.09 -5.87
CA ALA A 21 20.12 4.31 -5.99
C ALA A 21 20.14 4.82 -7.45
N GLY A 22 19.77 6.08 -7.64
CA GLY A 22 19.71 6.71 -8.97
C GLY A 22 18.41 6.48 -9.74
N GLU A 23 17.49 5.66 -9.22
CA GLU A 23 16.14 5.52 -9.77
C GLU A 23 15.14 6.43 -9.07
N VAL A 24 14.14 6.88 -9.83
CA VAL A 24 13.04 7.70 -9.31
C VAL A 24 11.74 6.97 -9.56
N PHE A 25 10.93 6.81 -8.51
CA PHE A 25 9.61 6.19 -8.62
C PHE A 25 8.73 6.96 -9.63
N ARG A 26 8.01 6.24 -10.47
CA ARG A 26 7.06 6.80 -11.45
C ARG A 26 5.67 6.27 -11.14
N PRO A 27 4.84 7.03 -10.41
CA PRO A 27 3.46 6.63 -10.17
C PRO A 27 2.67 6.70 -11.49
N GLU A 28 2.08 5.59 -11.89
CA GLU A 28 1.33 5.45 -13.15
C GLU A 28 -0.15 5.13 -12.92
N ALA A 29 -0.47 4.53 -11.77
CA ALA A 29 -1.82 4.18 -11.37
C ALA A 29 -2.05 4.53 -9.90
N ALA A 30 -3.31 4.81 -9.56
CA ALA A 30 -3.77 5.00 -8.20
C ALA A 30 -5.19 4.44 -8.05
N ILE A 31 -5.43 3.75 -6.95
CA ILE A 31 -6.74 3.27 -6.54
C ILE A 31 -7.13 4.02 -5.27
N VAL A 32 -8.39 4.45 -5.17
CA VAL A 32 -8.94 5.09 -3.98
C VAL A 32 -10.07 4.22 -3.47
N ASN A 33 -9.87 3.63 -2.28
CA ASN A 33 -10.87 2.83 -1.60
C ASN A 33 -11.58 3.69 -0.55
N TYR A 34 -12.91 3.67 -0.56
CA TYR A 34 -13.74 4.34 0.44
C TYR A 34 -14.39 3.28 1.33
N PHE A 35 -14.11 3.33 2.64
CA PHE A 35 -14.63 2.40 3.62
C PHE A 35 -15.59 3.11 4.58
N ALA A 36 -16.82 2.60 4.68
CA ALA A 36 -17.73 2.89 5.78
C ALA A 36 -17.42 1.97 6.99
N LEU A 37 -18.03 2.27 8.14
CA LEU A 37 -17.90 1.41 9.31
C LEU A 37 -18.47 0.02 9.01
N GLY A 38 -17.63 -1.01 9.15
CA GLY A 38 -17.99 -2.41 8.88
C GLY A 38 -17.65 -2.89 7.47
N ASP A 39 -17.21 -2.02 6.57
CA ASP A 39 -16.63 -2.44 5.29
C ASP A 39 -15.28 -3.11 5.52
N THR A 40 -14.96 -4.09 4.68
CA THR A 40 -13.74 -4.88 4.78
C THR A 40 -13.06 -4.99 3.42
N LEU A 41 -11.75 -5.20 3.44
CA LEU A 41 -10.94 -5.62 2.31
C LEU A 41 -10.32 -6.96 2.66
N GLY A 42 -10.87 -8.03 2.09
CA GLY A 42 -10.39 -9.39 2.33
C GLY A 42 -8.92 -9.56 1.93
N GLY A 43 -8.26 -10.56 2.51
CA GLY A 43 -6.87 -10.90 2.18
C GLY A 43 -6.68 -11.13 0.68
N HIS A 44 -5.87 -10.29 0.03
CA HIS A 44 -5.58 -10.33 -1.39
C HIS A 44 -4.11 -10.00 -1.65
N LEU A 45 -3.70 -10.19 -2.91
CA LEU A 45 -2.39 -9.82 -3.41
C LEU A 45 -2.60 -8.80 -4.52
N ASP A 46 -1.75 -7.77 -4.57
CA ASP A 46 -1.73 -6.80 -5.66
C ASP A 46 -0.82 -7.33 -6.78
N ASP A 47 -1.41 -8.12 -7.67
CA ASP A 47 -0.73 -8.95 -8.68
C ASP A 47 -0.99 -8.52 -10.13
N MET A 48 -1.55 -7.33 -10.32
CA MET A 48 -1.98 -6.85 -11.63
C MET A 48 -0.88 -6.14 -12.41
N GLU A 49 0.16 -5.64 -11.75
CA GLU A 49 1.28 -4.96 -12.40
C GLU A 49 2.26 -5.93 -13.07
N VAL A 50 2.83 -5.50 -14.19
CA VAL A 50 3.83 -6.28 -14.95
C VAL A 50 5.18 -6.30 -14.22
N ASP A 51 5.57 -5.20 -13.59
CA ASP A 51 6.85 -5.05 -12.88
C ASP A 51 6.63 -5.04 -11.37
N TRP A 52 6.95 -6.17 -10.73
CA TRP A 52 6.82 -6.36 -9.28
C TRP A 52 7.99 -5.78 -8.50
N SER A 53 9.05 -5.31 -9.18
CA SER A 53 10.20 -4.71 -8.52
C SER A 53 9.88 -3.32 -7.96
N LYS A 54 8.79 -2.69 -8.39
CA LYS A 54 8.41 -1.34 -7.95
C LYS A 54 7.56 -1.40 -6.68
N PRO A 55 7.70 -0.44 -5.75
CA PRO A 55 6.93 -0.47 -4.51
C PRO A 55 5.47 -0.06 -4.72
N ILE A 56 4.61 -0.44 -3.77
CA ILE A 56 3.27 0.13 -3.56
C ILE A 56 3.32 1.09 -2.38
N VAL A 57 2.78 2.30 -2.59
CA VAL A 57 2.53 3.27 -1.53
C VAL A 57 1.03 3.29 -1.24
N SER A 58 0.64 2.84 -0.05
CA SER A 58 -0.73 2.93 0.44
C SER A 58 -0.82 4.00 1.53
N MET A 59 -1.85 4.84 1.49
CA MET A 59 -2.05 5.93 2.46
C MET A 59 -3.42 5.79 3.11
N SER A 60 -3.48 5.97 4.43
CA SER A 60 -4.73 5.95 5.20
C SER A 60 -5.15 7.36 5.58
N LEU A 61 -6.43 7.69 5.40
CA LEU A 61 -7.00 8.99 5.77
C LEU A 61 -8.33 8.76 6.50
N GLY A 62 -8.56 9.52 7.57
CA GLY A 62 -9.80 9.45 8.35
C GLY A 62 -9.74 8.45 9.51
N CYS A 63 -10.71 7.56 9.58
CA CYS A 63 -10.86 6.65 10.73
C CYS A 63 -9.68 5.67 10.84
N LYS A 64 -9.35 5.30 12.08
CA LYS A 64 -8.33 4.29 12.35
C LYS A 64 -8.80 2.92 11.85
N ALA A 65 -7.94 2.21 11.14
CA ALA A 65 -8.16 0.85 10.65
C ALA A 65 -7.11 -0.12 11.20
N ILE A 66 -7.38 -1.41 11.08
CA ILE A 66 -6.39 -2.48 11.26
C ILE A 66 -5.93 -2.89 9.87
N PHE A 67 -4.63 -2.90 9.63
CA PHE A 67 -4.04 -3.48 8.43
C PHE A 67 -3.36 -4.78 8.80
N LEU A 68 -3.63 -5.81 8.02
CA LEU A 68 -3.03 -7.13 8.17
C LEU A 68 -2.01 -7.33 7.04
N LEU A 69 -0.75 -7.56 7.40
CA LEU A 69 0.29 -8.00 6.47
C LEU A 69 0.57 -9.48 6.72
N GLY A 70 0.09 -10.34 5.83
CA GLY A 70 0.31 -11.78 5.84
C GLY A 70 1.66 -12.20 5.23
N GLY A 71 1.75 -13.48 4.90
CA GLY A 71 2.87 -14.06 4.16
C GLY A 71 2.52 -14.35 2.70
N LYS A 72 3.31 -15.22 2.06
CA LYS A 72 3.13 -15.62 0.65
C LYS A 72 2.01 -16.66 0.48
N SER A 73 1.49 -17.20 1.58
CA SER A 73 0.30 -18.04 1.63
C SER A 73 -0.83 -17.36 2.42
N ARG A 74 -2.08 -17.72 2.11
CA ARG A 74 -3.27 -17.31 2.88
C ARG A 74 -3.32 -17.93 4.28
N ASP A 75 -2.57 -19.01 4.49
CA ASP A 75 -2.48 -19.72 5.76
C ASP A 75 -1.41 -19.14 6.69
N ASP A 76 -0.59 -18.19 6.21
CA ASP A 76 0.44 -17.54 7.02
C ASP A 76 -0.19 -16.53 7.98
N ASP A 77 0.15 -16.61 9.27
CA ASP A 77 -0.36 -15.70 10.30
C ASP A 77 0.03 -14.23 9.99
N PRO A 78 -0.94 -13.30 9.92
CA PRO A 78 -0.64 -11.92 9.58
C PRO A 78 -0.14 -11.10 10.77
N LEU A 79 0.77 -10.16 10.47
CA LEU A 79 1.12 -9.07 11.35
C LEU A 79 0.02 -8.00 11.31
N ALA A 80 -0.61 -7.74 12.45
CA ALA A 80 -1.62 -6.70 12.60
C ALA A 80 -1.00 -5.36 13.03
N MET A 81 -1.38 -4.29 12.34
CA MET A 81 -0.91 -2.92 12.60
C MET A 81 -2.08 -1.93 12.57
N PHE A 82 -2.02 -0.88 13.40
CA PHE A 82 -2.97 0.22 13.28
C PHE A 82 -2.53 1.19 12.18
N LEU A 83 -3.45 1.52 11.29
CA LEU A 83 -3.33 2.66 10.39
C LEU A 83 -4.23 3.78 10.89
N ARG A 84 -3.64 4.93 11.21
CA ARG A 84 -4.34 6.17 11.57
C ARG A 84 -4.35 7.10 10.36
N SER A 85 -5.15 8.16 10.45
CA SER A 85 -5.13 9.21 9.41
C SER A 85 -3.74 9.80 9.25
N GLY A 86 -3.23 9.80 8.02
CA GLY A 86 -1.90 10.27 7.66
C GLY A 86 -0.81 9.20 7.66
N ASP A 87 -1.09 7.99 8.15
CA ASP A 87 -0.14 6.88 8.06
C ASP A 87 -0.02 6.39 6.61
N ALA A 88 1.17 5.94 6.25
CA ALA A 88 1.46 5.32 4.96
C ALA A 88 2.16 3.97 5.15
N VAL A 89 1.82 3.01 4.29
CA VAL A 89 2.47 1.70 4.18
C VAL A 89 3.20 1.65 2.85
N LEU A 90 4.50 1.34 2.91
CA LEU A 90 5.35 1.13 1.74
C LEU A 90 5.62 -0.36 1.62
N MET A 91 5.02 -1.02 0.63
CA MET A 91 5.24 -2.44 0.34
C MET A 91 6.24 -2.56 -0.81
N SER A 92 7.38 -3.19 -0.55
CA SER A 92 8.48 -3.35 -1.51
C SER A 92 9.20 -4.67 -1.31
N GLY A 93 9.93 -5.14 -2.33
CA GLY A 93 10.62 -6.43 -2.27
C GLY A 93 9.65 -7.56 -1.92
N GLU A 94 10.05 -8.45 -1.00
CA GLU A 94 9.23 -9.61 -0.61
C GLU A 94 7.84 -9.24 -0.08
N ALA A 95 7.65 -8.04 0.48
CA ALA A 95 6.35 -7.59 0.96
C ALA A 95 5.33 -7.37 -0.18
N ARG A 96 5.77 -7.16 -1.42
CA ARG A 96 4.89 -7.12 -2.61
C ARG A 96 4.25 -8.48 -2.89
N GLU A 97 4.86 -9.56 -2.41
CA GLU A 97 4.41 -10.94 -2.62
C GLU A 97 3.54 -11.44 -1.45
N CYS A 98 3.26 -10.58 -0.47
CA CYS A 98 2.49 -10.96 0.71
C CYS A 98 1.01 -10.61 0.58
N PHE A 99 0.16 -11.53 1.03
CA PHE A 99 -1.26 -11.26 1.20
C PHE A 99 -1.47 -10.14 2.23
N HIS A 100 -2.43 -9.27 1.99
CA HIS A 100 -2.77 -8.23 2.93
C HIS A 100 -4.25 -7.83 2.84
N GLY A 101 -4.74 -7.13 3.87
CA GLY A 101 -6.14 -6.74 3.94
C GLY A 101 -6.47 -5.84 5.12
N VAL A 102 -7.74 -5.45 5.17
CA VAL A 102 -8.34 -4.62 6.23
C VAL A 102 -9.61 -5.35 6.70
N PRO A 103 -9.59 -6.00 7.88
CA PRO A 103 -10.71 -6.79 8.37
C PRO A 103 -11.83 -5.93 8.97
#